data_AF-A0A9E2Y2P7-F1
#
_entry.id   AF-A0A9E2Y2P7-F1
#
_cell.length_a   1.000
_cell.length_b   1.000
_cell.length_c   1.000
_cell.angle_alpha   90.00
_cell.angle_beta   90.00
_cell.angle_gamma   90.00
#
_symmetry.space_group_name_H-M   'P 1'
#
loop_
_entity.id
_entity.type
_entity.pdbx_description
1 polymer ?
#
loop_
_entity_poly.entity_id
_entity_poly.type
_entity_poly.pdbx_seq_one_letter_code
_entity_poly.pdbx_strand_id
1 'polypeptide(L)' 'ALRNNRLLLLARHEGKIIAGVVIRFSPHGVMEYAANSSLQNALHLRPNELLHWRAIEWGCQEGMTRYSLGGAHLF' A
#
# COMPACT_ATOMS: atom_id res chain seq x y z
N ALA A 1 2.29 13.28 -18.16
CA ALA A 1 3.61 13.21 -17.49
C ALA A 1 3.56 12.15 -16.39
N LEU A 2 4.36 11.08 -16.51
CA LEU A 2 4.41 9.89 -15.63
C LEU A 2 5.02 10.16 -14.24
N ARG A 3 4.70 11.28 -13.59
CA ARG A 3 5.14 11.53 -12.20
C ARG A 3 4.23 10.83 -11.16
N ASN A 4 3.08 10.31 -11.60
CA ASN A 4 2.06 9.64 -10.78
C ASN A 4 1.95 8.14 -11.10
N ASN A 5 3.06 7.42 -11.31
CA ASN A 5 3.02 5.95 -11.49
C ASN A 5 2.98 5.18 -10.15
N ARG A 6 2.73 5.90 -9.04
CA ARG A 6 2.69 5.33 -7.70
C ARG A 6 1.79 6.13 -6.76
N LEU A 7 1.32 5.45 -5.72
CA LEU A 7 0.63 6.00 -4.55
C LEU A 7 1.48 5.73 -3.31
N LEU A 8 1.71 6.76 -2.49
CA LEU A 8 2.31 6.62 -1.16
C LEU A 8 1.22 6.83 -0.12
N LEU A 9 0.97 5.81 0.71
CA LEU A 9 0.07 5.92 1.85
C LEU A 9 0.88 5.90 3.14
N LEU A 10 0.50 6.76 4.08
CA LEU A 10 1.13 6.88 5.40
C LEU A 10 0.08 6.69 6.49
N ALA A 11 0.32 5.75 7.40
CA ALA A 11 -0.51 5.56 8.58
C ALA A 11 -0.01 6.48 9.70
N ARG A 12 -0.93 7.23 10.30
CA ARG A 12 -0.64 8.10 11.45
C ARG A 12 -1.43 7.66 12.66
N HIS A 13 -0.75 7.63 13.81
CA HIS A 13 -1.37 7.45 15.12
C HIS A 13 -0.83 8.55 16.04
N GLU A 14 -1.74 9.31 16.67
CA GLU A 14 -1.39 10.43 17.56
C GLU A 14 -0.39 11.41 16.91
N GLY A 15 -0.63 11.76 15.63
CA GLY A 15 0.21 12.70 14.86
C GLY A 15 1.51 12.11 14.31
N LYS A 16 1.96 10.95 14.79
CA LYS A 16 3.20 10.30 14.35
C LYS A 16 2.96 9.34 13.19
N ILE A 17 3.88 9.31 12.22
CA ILE A 17 3.87 8.30 11.16
C ILE A 17 4.36 6.99 11.77
N ILE A 18 3.55 5.93 11.65
CA ILE A 18 3.85 4.61 12.22
C ILE A 18 4.04 3.52 11.17
N ALA A 19 3.57 3.74 9.94
CA ALA A 19 3.82 2.87 8.80
C ALA A 19 3.63 3.61 7.48
N GLY A 20 4.14 3.04 6.40
CA GLY A 20 3.91 3.53 5.05
C GLY A 20 4.08 2.45 4.00
N VAL A 21 3.31 2.58 2.92
CA VAL A 21 3.33 1.68 1.77
C VAL A 21 3.48 2.47 0.47
N VAL A 22 4.28 1.95 -0.45
CA VAL A 22 4.35 2.40 -1.83
C VAL A 22 3.64 1.40 -2.72
N ILE A 23 2.62 1.88 -3.44
CA ILE A 23 1.93 1.13 -4.47
C ILE A 23 2.37 1.65 -5.83
N ARG A 24 2.79 0.78 -6.74
CA ARG A 24 3.08 1.14 -8.13
C ARG A 24 1.91 0.77 -9.04
N PHE A 25 1.76 1.50 -10.13
CA PHE A 25 0.77 1.21 -11.16
C PHE A 25 1.46 0.61 -12.38
N SER A 26 0.87 -0.47 -12.87
CA SER A 26 1.28 -1.16 -14.09
C SER A 26 0.16 -1.12 -15.12
N PRO A 27 0.46 -1.29 -16.42
CA PRO A 27 -0.56 -1.37 -17.46
C PRO A 27 -1.66 -2.40 -17.13
N HIS A 28 -2.83 -2.22 -17.74
CA HIS A 28 -3.99 -3.08 -17.57
C HIS A 28 -4.61 -3.08 -16.16
N GLY A 29 -4.54 -1.94 -15.46
CA GLY A 29 -5.27 -1.72 -14.20
C GLY A 29 -4.71 -2.53 -13.02
N VAL A 30 -3.39 -2.72 -12.98
CA VAL A 30 -2.70 -3.45 -11.93
C VAL A 30 -2.07 -2.48 -10.93
N MET A 31 -2.43 -2.63 -9.67
CA MET A 31 -1.73 -2.05 -8.54
C MET A 31 -0.77 -3.08 -7.97
N GLU A 32 0.46 -2.68 -7.67
CA GLU A 32 1.49 -3.55 -7.10
C GLU A 32 1.98 -2.99 -5.77
N TYR A 33 1.93 -3.82 -4.74
CA TYR A 33 2.55 -3.56 -3.45
C TYR A 33 4.08 -3.64 -3.56
N ALA A 34 4.73 -2.48 -3.71
CA ALA A 34 6.13 -2.41 -4.10
C ALA A 34 7.10 -2.25 -2.93
N ALA A 35 6.67 -1.58 -1.86
CA ALA A 35 7.47 -1.43 -0.64
C ALA A 35 6.57 -1.13 0.56
N ASN A 36 7.00 -1.58 1.74
CA ASN A 36 6.32 -1.30 3.00
C ASN A 36 7.30 -1.21 4.16
N SER A 37 6.98 -0.36 5.13
CA SER A 37 7.70 -0.29 6.39
C SER A 37 6.75 0.11 7.51
N SER A 38 6.96 -0.44 8.70
CA SER A 38 6.17 -0.17 9.88
C SER A 38 7.03 -0.19 11.13
N LEU A 39 6.74 0.66 12.10
CA LEU A 39 7.41 0.65 13.40
C LEU A 39 7.00 -0.59 14.19
N GLN A 40 7.99 -1.35 14.68
CA GLN A 40 7.78 -2.60 15.40
C GLN A 40 6.82 -2.44 16.60
N ASN A 41 6.97 -1.36 17.35
CA ASN A 41 6.14 -1.07 18.53
C ASN A 41 4.69 -0.69 18.18
N ALA A 42 4.39 -0.36 16.93
CA ALA A 42 3.05 0.03 16.47
C ALA A 42 2.30 -1.11 15.76
N LEU A 43 2.91 -2.29 15.58
CA LEU A 43 2.29 -3.42 14.89
C LEU A 43 0.98 -3.90 15.52
N HIS A 44 0.83 -3.73 16.84
CA HIS A 44 -0.41 -4.06 17.56
C HIS A 44 -1.62 -3.24 17.08
N LEU A 45 -1.39 -2.07 16.47
CA LEU A 45 -2.43 -1.22 15.87
C LEU A 45 -2.83 -1.66 14.45
N ARG A 46 -2.18 -2.69 13.90
CA ARG A 46 -2.41 -3.23 12.56
C ARG A 46 -2.36 -2.16 11.44
N PRO A 47 -1.30 -1.32 11.40
CA PRO A 47 -1.25 -0.22 10.45
C PRO A 47 -1.09 -0.69 9.00
N ASN A 48 -0.47 -1.85 8.77
CA ASN A 48 -0.27 -2.41 7.43
C ASN A 48 -1.61 -2.86 6.83
N GLU A 49 -2.47 -3.48 7.63
CA GLU A 49 -3.81 -3.89 7.24
C GLU A 49 -4.68 -2.68 6.86
N LEU A 50 -4.62 -1.60 7.65
CA LEU A 50 -5.28 -0.34 7.31
C LEU A 50 -4.77 0.22 5.98
N LEU A 51 -3.45 0.24 5.77
CA LEU A 51 -2.85 0.74 4.53
C LEU A 51 -3.27 -0.08 3.31
N HIS A 52 -3.30 -1.41 3.43
CA HIS A 52 -3.80 -2.29 2.37
C HIS A 52 -5.28 -2.03 2.08
N TRP A 53 -6.11 -1.89 3.10
CA TRP A 53 -7.54 -1.62 2.92
C TRP A 53 -7.77 -0.29 2.18
N ARG A 54 -7.07 0.78 2.59
CA ARG A 54 -7.16 2.07 1.91
C ARG A 54 -6.64 2.03 0.47
N ALA A 55 -5.61 1.24 0.19
CA ALA A 55 -5.14 1.02 -1.18
C ALA A 55 -6.21 0.31 -2.03
N ILE A 56 -6.88 -0.71 -1.48
CA ILE A 56 -7.96 -1.43 -2.17
C ILE A 56 -9.13 -0.50 -2.46
N GLU A 57 -9.59 0.27 -1.47
CA GLU A 57 -10.69 1.24 -1.65
C GLU A 57 -10.38 2.26 -2.74
N TRP A 58 -9.18 2.85 -2.70
CA TRP A 58 -8.71 3.77 -3.72
C TRP A 58 -8.65 3.10 -5.11
N GLY A 59 -8.12 1.88 -5.18
CA GLY A 59 -8.05 1.11 -6.41
C GLY A 59 -9.41 0.88 -7.06
N CYS A 60 -10.42 0.51 -6.26
CA CYS A 60 -11.78 0.34 -6.74
C CYS A 60 -12.37 1.65 -7.29
N GLN A 61 -12.11 2.78 -6.65
CA GLN A 61 -12.58 4.10 -7.11
C GLN A 61 -11.93 4.53 -8.44
N GLU A 62 -10.68 4.15 -8.65
CA GLU A 62 -9.91 4.48 -9.86
C GLU A 62 -10.05 3.44 -10.99
N GLY A 63 -10.91 2.43 -10.82
CA GLY A 63 -11.15 1.39 -11.82
C GLY A 63 -10.00 0.38 -11.95
N MET A 64 -9.13 0.27 -10.94
CA MET A 64 -8.12 -0.78 -10.87
C MET A 64 -8.79 -2.13 -10.66
N THR A 65 -8.30 -3.16 -11.36
CA THR A 65 -8.95 -4.49 -11.39
C THR A 65 -8.14 -5.56 -10.68
N ARG A 66 -6.85 -5.30 -10.41
CA ARG A 66 -5.94 -6.26 -9.83
C ARG A 66 -5.04 -5.59 -8.81
N TYR A 67 -4.86 -6.26 -7.67
CA TYR A 67 -3.90 -5.86 -6.65
C TYR A 67 -2.90 -6.99 -6.40
N SER A 68 -1.67 -6.80 -6.87
CA SER A 68 -0.56 -7.73 -6.67
C SER A 68 0.11 -7.45 -5.33
N LEU A 69 0.18 -8.47 -4.47
CA LEU A 69 0.92 -8.43 -3.19
C LEU A 69 2.40 -8.86 -3.35
N GLY A 70 2.85 -9.06 -4.59
CA GLY A 70 4.19 -9.57 -4.88
C GLY A 70 4.29 -11.08 -4.73
N GLY A 71 5.52 -11.59 -4.77
CA GLY A 71 5.81 -13.01 -4.59
C GLY A 71 5.97 -13.36 -3.10
N ALA A 72 5.39 -14.48 -2.68
CA ALA A 72 5.82 -15.16 -1.46
C ALA A 72 7.02 -16.05 -1.83
N HIS A 73 8.16 -15.85 -1.19
CA HIS A 73 9.26 -16.82 -1.29
C HIS A 73 8.75 -18.16 -0.74
N LEU A 74 8.82 -19.22 -1.55
CA LEU A 74 8.66 -20.59 -1.07
C LEU A 74 9.95 -20.93 -0.32
N PHE A 75 9.87 -20.97 1.01
CA PHE A 75 10.96 -21.31 1.93
C PHE A 75 11.98 -22.31 1.37
#